data_AF-A0A0H3C4X6-F1
#
_entry.id   AF-A0A0H3C4X6-F1
#
_cell.length_a   1.000
_cell.length_b   1.000
_cell.length_c   1.000
_cell.angle_alpha   90.00
_cell.angle_beta   90.00
_cell.angle_gamma   90.00
#
_symmetry.space_group_name_H-M   'P 1'
#
loop_
_entity.id
_entity.type
_entity.pdbx_description
1 polymer ?
#
loop_
_entity_poly.entity_id
_entity_poly.type
_entity_poly.pdbx_seq_one_letter_code
_entity_poly.pdbx_strand_id
1 'polypeptide(L)'
;MNKKMKMFIVCAVFILIGACKIHTSYDEQSSGEINHTLYDEQSNGELKLKKIEFSKFTVKIKNKDNNSNWTDLGDLVVRKEENGIDTGLNAGGHSATFFSLKESEVNNFIKAMTKGGSFKTSLYYGYKYEQSSANGIQNKEIITKIESINGAEHIAFLGDKINNGVGGDKTAEYAIPLEVLKKNLK
;
A
#
# COMPACT_ATOMS: atom_id res chain seq x y z
N MET A 1 -10.94 -57.35 -15.54
CA MET A 1 -9.84 -56.81 -16.37
C MET A 1 -10.22 -55.39 -16.78
N ASN A 2 -9.68 -54.34 -16.12
CA ASN A 2 -9.58 -53.00 -16.73
C ASN A 2 -8.67 -52.05 -15.91
N LYS A 3 -7.65 -51.52 -16.61
CA LYS A 3 -6.87 -50.29 -16.37
C LYS A 3 -6.23 -50.03 -14.99
N LYS A 4 -5.42 -50.98 -14.51
CA LYS A 4 -4.10 -50.63 -13.96
C LYS A 4 -3.10 -50.68 -15.11
N MET A 5 -2.57 -49.53 -15.55
CA MET A 5 -1.18 -49.39 -16.02
C MET A 5 -0.94 -48.06 -16.75
N LYS A 6 0.18 -47.43 -16.36
CA LYS A 6 1.06 -46.57 -17.16
C LYS A 6 0.63 -45.11 -17.36
N MET A 7 1.10 -44.25 -16.46
CA MET A 7 2.13 -43.28 -16.85
C MET A 7 2.97 -42.92 -15.63
N PHE A 8 4.20 -43.43 -15.65
CA PHE A 8 5.29 -43.19 -14.70
C PHE A 8 6.17 -42.06 -15.25
N ILE A 9 6.95 -41.42 -14.37
CA ILE A 9 8.19 -40.64 -14.64
C ILE A 9 7.89 -39.24 -15.21
N VAL A 10 8.16 -38.13 -14.52
CA VAL A 10 9.48 -37.62 -14.12
C VAL A 10 9.38 -36.79 -12.82
N CYS A 11 10.05 -37.22 -11.76
CA CYS A 11 10.52 -36.34 -10.68
C CYS A 11 11.86 -36.92 -10.21
N ALA A 12 12.89 -36.72 -11.03
CA ALA A 12 14.25 -37.06 -10.69
C ALA A 12 15.01 -35.77 -10.36
N VAL A 13 15.42 -35.70 -9.09
CA VAL A 13 16.76 -35.33 -8.63
C VAL A 13 17.29 -33.97 -9.06
N PHE A 14 17.32 -33.01 -8.11
CA PHE A 14 18.30 -31.92 -7.91
C PHE A 14 17.76 -31.14 -6.68
N ILE A 15 18.40 -30.99 -5.52
CA ILE A 15 19.81 -30.93 -5.13
C ILE A 15 19.90 -31.26 -3.63
N LEU A 16 20.76 -32.21 -3.27
CA LEU A 16 21.45 -32.26 -1.99
C LEU A 16 22.83 -31.63 -2.25
N ILE A 17 23.15 -30.51 -1.61
CA ILE A 17 24.47 -29.91 -1.29
C ILE A 17 24.13 -28.57 -0.62
N GLY A 18 24.56 -28.20 0.59
CA GLY A 18 25.45 -28.86 1.52
C GLY A 18 25.41 -28.10 2.85
N ALA A 19 25.63 -28.82 3.93
CA ALA A 19 25.87 -28.23 5.23
C ALA A 19 27.18 -27.43 5.19
N CYS A 20 27.08 -26.12 5.42
CA CYS A 20 28.19 -25.33 5.94
C CYS A 20 27.79 -24.80 7.32
N LYS A 21 28.47 -25.31 8.33
CA LYS A 21 28.46 -24.79 9.69
C LYS A 21 28.86 -23.31 9.67
N ILE A 22 28.02 -22.45 10.23
CA ILE A 22 28.51 -21.30 10.99
C ILE A 22 27.87 -21.41 12.37
N HIS A 23 28.70 -21.76 13.35
CA HIS A 23 28.37 -21.55 14.75
C HIS A 23 28.29 -20.04 14.98
N THR A 24 27.13 -19.55 15.39
CA THR A 24 27.03 -18.50 16.42
C THR A 24 25.70 -18.74 17.15
N SER A 25 25.83 -19.10 18.42
CA SER A 25 24.79 -18.96 19.44
C SER A 25 24.26 -17.53 19.45
N TYR A 26 22.96 -17.33 19.69
CA TYR A 26 22.38 -16.46 20.73
C TYR A 26 20.87 -16.33 20.51
N ASP A 27 20.15 -17.00 21.41
CA ASP A 27 18.90 -16.63 22.08
C ASP A 27 17.71 -16.04 21.29
N GLU A 28 16.67 -16.85 21.33
CA GLU A 28 15.26 -16.50 21.18
C GLU A 28 14.85 -15.45 22.25
N GLN A 29 14.57 -14.22 21.83
CA GLN A 29 13.63 -13.37 22.55
C GLN A 29 12.86 -12.42 21.63
N SER A 30 11.58 -12.75 21.51
CA SER A 30 10.48 -11.95 21.00
C SER A 30 10.46 -10.52 21.57
N SER A 31 10.62 -9.54 20.68
CA SER A 31 9.94 -8.22 20.65
C SER A 31 10.62 -7.40 19.56
N GLY A 32 10.34 -7.75 18.30
CA GLY A 32 10.92 -7.09 17.14
C GLY A 32 10.43 -5.65 17.02
N GLU A 33 11.13 -4.74 17.68
CA GLU A 33 11.03 -3.31 17.42
C GLU A 33 11.67 -3.06 16.04
N ILE A 34 10.82 -3.01 15.01
CA ILE A 34 11.27 -2.92 13.63
C ILE A 34 11.84 -1.52 13.35
N ASN A 35 13.16 -1.44 13.13
CA ASN A 35 13.90 -0.21 12.83
C ASN A 35 14.01 0.00 11.31
N HIS A 36 13.25 0.92 10.72
CA HIS A 36 13.38 1.28 9.30
C HIS A 36 13.52 2.80 9.09
N THR A 37 14.47 3.18 8.22
CA THR A 37 14.99 4.54 8.06
C THR A 37 14.44 5.26 6.82
N LEU A 38 13.98 6.51 6.98
CA LEU A 38 13.72 7.48 5.91
C LEU A 38 15.00 8.19 5.45
N TYR A 39 15.01 8.58 4.17
CA TYR A 39 15.96 9.54 3.62
C TYR A 39 15.28 10.92 3.52
N ASP A 40 15.82 11.94 4.18
CA ASP A 40 15.42 13.35 3.99
C ASP A 40 16.41 14.02 3.01
N GLU A 41 15.89 14.83 2.09
CA GLU A 41 16.69 15.57 1.11
C GLU A 41 17.53 16.65 1.82
N GLN A 42 18.82 16.34 1.98
CA GLN A 42 20.00 17.20 2.00
C GLN A 42 19.81 18.67 2.43
N SER A 43 20.19 18.98 3.68
CA SER A 43 20.75 20.29 4.03
C SER A 43 22.08 20.08 4.75
N ASN A 44 23.18 20.58 4.17
CA ASN A 44 24.55 20.61 4.74
C ASN A 44 25.36 19.30 4.85
N GLY A 45 25.17 18.33 3.97
CA GLY A 45 26.15 17.24 3.77
C GLY A 45 26.10 16.07 4.77
N GLU A 46 25.15 16.06 5.71
CA GLU A 46 24.82 14.90 6.54
C GLU A 46 23.40 14.39 6.21
N LEU A 47 23.30 13.14 5.75
CA LEU A 47 22.03 12.41 5.64
C LEU A 47 21.49 12.14 7.04
N LYS A 48 20.52 12.93 7.49
CA LYS A 48 19.79 12.64 8.73
C LYS A 48 18.74 11.57 8.46
N LEU A 49 19.05 10.33 8.81
CA LEU A 49 18.12 9.21 8.82
C LEU A 49 17.08 9.46 9.92
N LYS A 50 15.83 9.75 9.56
CA LYS A 50 14.72 9.71 10.51
C LYS A 50 14.08 8.33 10.49
N LYS A 51 13.88 7.70 11.65
CA LYS A 51 13.18 6.43 11.75
C LYS A 51 11.69 6.67 11.48
N ILE A 52 11.02 5.76 10.77
CA ILE A 52 9.56 5.78 10.66
C ILE A 52 8.98 5.31 11.99
N GLU A 53 8.23 6.17 12.66
CA GLU A 53 7.76 5.91 14.04
C GLU A 53 6.38 5.23 14.09
N PHE A 54 5.61 5.22 12.99
CA PHE A 54 4.27 4.65 13.01
C PHE A 54 4.27 3.13 12.73
N SER A 55 3.51 2.39 13.53
CA SER A 55 3.17 0.99 13.25
C SER A 55 1.84 0.86 12.51
N LYS A 56 0.78 1.49 13.03
CA LYS A 56 -0.56 1.46 12.44
C LYS A 56 -1.33 2.71 12.83
N PHE A 57 -2.05 3.29 11.88
CA PHE A 57 -2.99 4.36 12.15
C PHE A 57 -4.21 4.27 11.22
N THR A 58 -5.22 5.10 11.47
CA THR A 58 -6.45 5.13 10.68
C THR A 58 -6.85 6.57 10.39
N VAL A 59 -7.27 6.83 9.17
CA VAL A 59 -7.68 8.15 8.68
C VAL A 59 -9.01 8.05 7.95
N LYS A 60 -9.79 9.12 8.00
CA LYS A 60 -11.00 9.23 7.17
C LYS A 60 -10.61 9.37 5.71
N ILE A 61 -11.36 8.71 4.84
CA ILE A 61 -11.21 8.81 3.39
C ILE A 61 -12.55 9.22 2.77
N LYS A 62 -12.47 10.11 1.78
CA LYS A 62 -13.59 10.57 0.94
C LYS A 62 -13.41 10.06 -0.48
N ASN A 63 -14.50 9.97 -1.23
CA ASN A 63 -14.49 9.75 -2.67
C ASN A 63 -15.45 10.70 -3.39
N LYS A 64 -15.34 10.83 -4.71
CA LYS A 64 -16.36 11.50 -5.52
C LYS A 64 -17.57 10.60 -5.78
N ASP A 65 -18.76 11.16 -5.63
CA ASP A 65 -20.03 10.53 -6.02
C ASP A 65 -20.30 10.66 -7.53
N ASN A 66 -21.48 10.20 -7.97
CA ASN A 66 -21.89 10.27 -9.37
C ASN A 66 -22.03 11.70 -9.91
N ASN A 67 -22.24 12.68 -9.02
CA ASN A 67 -22.37 14.10 -9.31
C ASN A 67 -21.03 14.85 -9.14
N SER A 68 -19.92 14.14 -8.96
CA SER A 68 -18.58 14.69 -8.74
C SER A 68 -18.41 15.45 -7.42
N ASN A 69 -19.29 15.23 -6.44
CA ASN A 69 -19.19 15.81 -5.11
C ASN A 69 -18.36 14.92 -4.18
N TRP A 70 -17.58 15.53 -3.29
CA TRP A 70 -16.84 14.81 -2.26
C TRP A 70 -17.76 14.30 -1.16
N THR A 71 -17.80 12.98 -0.98
CA THR A 71 -18.61 12.29 0.04
C THR A 71 -17.72 11.47 0.97
N ASP A 72 -18.14 11.32 2.23
CA ASP A 72 -17.46 10.42 3.17
C ASP A 72 -17.63 8.97 2.72
N LEU A 73 -16.49 8.27 2.56
CA LEU A 73 -16.47 6.87 2.13
C LEU A 73 -16.36 5.94 3.34
N GLY A 74 -15.41 6.23 4.23
CA GLY A 74 -15.10 5.36 5.36
C GLY A 74 -13.73 5.64 5.96
N ASP A 75 -13.06 4.58 6.39
CA ASP A 75 -11.77 4.63 7.07
C ASP A 75 -10.69 3.90 6.28
N LEU A 76 -9.55 4.56 6.06
CA LEU A 76 -8.34 3.96 5.53
C LEU A 76 -7.39 3.63 6.68
N VAL A 77 -7.12 2.35 6.87
CA VAL A 77 -6.15 1.83 7.82
C VAL A 77 -4.80 1.74 7.13
N VAL A 78 -3.77 2.39 7.67
CA VAL A 78 -2.40 2.35 7.15
C VAL A 78 -1.53 1.60 8.16
N ARG A 79 -0.75 0.64 7.68
CA ARG A 79 0.08 -0.23 8.52
C ARG A 79 1.48 -0.37 7.93
N LYS A 80 2.49 -0.08 8.74
CA LYS A 80 3.89 -0.37 8.43
C LYS A 80 4.12 -1.87 8.65
N GLU A 81 4.59 -2.54 7.61
CA GLU A 81 4.99 -3.94 7.61
C GLU A 81 6.51 -4.01 7.40
N GLU A 82 7.12 -5.19 7.59
CA GLU A 82 8.56 -5.41 7.37
C GLU A 82 8.98 -5.05 5.93
N ASN A 83 8.14 -5.41 4.95
CA ASN A 83 8.45 -5.27 3.52
C ASN A 83 7.81 -4.05 2.86
N GLY A 84 7.30 -3.08 3.64
CA GLY A 84 6.72 -1.84 3.13
C GLY A 84 5.49 -1.40 3.91
N ILE A 85 4.43 -1.01 3.20
CA ILE A 85 3.17 -0.52 3.81
C ILE A 85 1.99 -1.24 3.17
N ASP A 86 1.10 -1.72 4.02
CA ASP A 86 -0.21 -2.23 3.63
C ASP A 86 -1.30 -1.26 4.07
N THR A 87 -2.30 -1.07 3.20
CA THR A 87 -3.48 -0.27 3.51
C THR A 87 -4.75 -1.08 3.34
N GLY A 88 -5.72 -0.85 4.22
CA GLY A 88 -7.04 -1.48 4.19
C GLY A 88 -8.15 -0.44 4.24
N LEU A 89 -9.18 -0.60 3.43
CA LEU A 89 -10.34 0.27 3.38
C LEU A 89 -11.52 -0.39 4.08
N ASN A 90 -12.09 0.31 5.07
CA ASN A 90 -13.33 -0.04 5.76
C ASN A 90 -14.44 0.92 5.31
N ALA A 91 -15.33 0.48 4.43
CA ALA A 91 -16.38 1.32 3.86
C ALA A 91 -17.64 0.53 3.52
N GLY A 92 -18.81 1.01 3.98
CA GLY A 92 -20.12 0.46 3.60
C GLY A 92 -20.30 -1.04 3.89
N GLY A 93 -19.83 -1.51 5.05
CA GLY A 93 -19.89 -2.93 5.45
C GLY A 93 -18.85 -3.83 4.77
N HIS A 94 -17.93 -3.26 4.00
CA HIS A 94 -16.84 -3.96 3.33
C HIS A 94 -15.49 -3.57 3.94
N SER A 95 -14.63 -4.56 4.15
CA SER A 95 -13.25 -4.39 4.60
C SER A 95 -12.33 -5.20 3.69
N ALA A 96 -11.43 -4.53 2.97
CA ALA A 96 -10.47 -5.17 2.07
C ALA A 96 -9.18 -4.36 1.96
N THR A 97 -8.13 -4.98 1.43
CA THR A 97 -6.90 -4.28 1.04
C THR A 97 -7.22 -3.20 0.02
N PHE A 98 -6.69 -2.00 0.22
CA PHE A 98 -6.89 -0.88 -0.69
C PHE A 98 -5.70 -0.75 -1.65
N PHE A 99 -4.48 -0.66 -1.11
CA PHE A 99 -3.22 -0.87 -1.83
C PHE A 99 -2.10 -1.30 -0.88
N SER A 100 -1.05 -1.89 -1.45
CA SER A 100 0.23 -2.14 -0.78
C SER A 100 1.39 -1.54 -1.55
N LEU A 101 2.52 -1.30 -0.89
CA LEU A 101 3.77 -0.86 -1.51
C LEU A 101 4.97 -1.53 -0.84
N LYS A 102 6.07 -1.65 -1.62
CA LYS A 102 7.33 -2.21 -1.15
C LYS A 102 8.11 -1.21 -0.32
N GLU A 103 9.04 -1.70 0.50
CA GLU A 103 9.93 -0.88 1.34
C GLU A 103 10.64 0.24 0.54
N SER A 104 11.06 -0.05 -0.70
CA SER A 104 11.71 0.93 -1.58
C SER A 104 10.85 2.15 -1.93
N GLU A 105 9.53 2.07 -1.76
CA GLU A 105 8.57 3.13 -2.10
C GLU A 105 8.02 3.86 -0.86
N VAL A 106 8.43 3.46 0.34
CA VAL A 106 7.91 4.02 1.59
C VAL A 106 8.22 5.52 1.71
N ASN A 107 9.42 5.94 1.33
CA ASN A 107 9.81 7.35 1.39
C ASN A 107 9.03 8.20 0.37
N ASN A 108 8.82 7.65 -0.83
CA ASN A 108 8.00 8.28 -1.87
C ASN A 108 6.56 8.42 -1.39
N PHE A 109 6.01 7.39 -0.75
CA PHE A 109 4.67 7.43 -0.15
C PHE A 109 4.57 8.53 0.91
N ILE A 110 5.51 8.59 1.86
CA ILE A 110 5.48 9.60 2.93
C ILE A 110 5.58 11.01 2.34
N LYS A 111 6.47 11.23 1.37
CA LYS A 111 6.59 12.52 0.67
C LYS A 111 5.28 12.88 -0.07
N ALA A 112 4.75 11.96 -0.86
CA ALA A 112 3.51 12.15 -1.62
C ALA A 112 2.31 12.46 -0.71
N MET A 113 2.15 11.71 0.38
CA MET A 113 1.02 11.84 1.30
C MET A 113 1.14 13.03 2.28
N THR A 114 2.25 13.77 2.28
CA THR A 114 2.43 14.95 3.13
C THR A 114 2.70 16.25 2.37
N LYS A 115 3.20 16.16 1.13
CA LYS A 115 3.60 17.31 0.31
C LYS A 115 3.05 17.27 -1.13
N GLY A 116 2.44 16.16 -1.55
CA GLY A 116 2.18 15.89 -2.96
C GLY A 116 3.38 15.22 -3.65
N GLY A 117 3.15 14.63 -4.83
CA GLY A 117 4.14 13.83 -5.55
C GLY A 117 3.56 12.49 -6.02
N SER A 118 4.41 11.50 -6.29
CA SER A 118 3.98 10.16 -6.65
C SER A 118 4.74 9.06 -5.93
N PHE A 119 4.13 7.87 -5.87
CA PHE A 119 4.74 6.64 -5.40
C PHE A 119 4.18 5.46 -6.18
N LYS A 120 4.93 4.35 -6.23
CA LYS A 120 4.50 3.13 -6.89
C LYS A 120 3.96 2.11 -5.89
N THR A 121 2.76 1.60 -6.17
CA THR A 121 2.19 0.49 -5.39
C THR A 121 2.76 -0.84 -5.87
N SER A 122 2.93 -1.81 -4.97
CA SER A 122 3.14 -3.20 -5.40
C SER A 122 1.86 -3.78 -5.99
N LEU A 123 0.74 -3.51 -5.34
CA LEU A 123 -0.58 -3.96 -5.75
C LEU A 123 -1.64 -2.94 -5.32
N TYR A 124 -2.48 -2.53 -6.25
CA TYR A 124 -3.59 -1.61 -6.02
C TYR A 124 -4.92 -2.31 -6.30
N TYR A 125 -5.83 -2.33 -5.33
CA TYR A 125 -7.19 -2.87 -5.49
C TYR A 125 -8.25 -1.78 -5.60
N GLY A 126 -8.12 -0.71 -4.80
CA GLY A 126 -9.14 0.35 -4.76
C GLY A 126 -10.41 -0.08 -4.03
N TYR A 127 -11.52 0.64 -4.27
CA TYR A 127 -12.85 0.31 -3.76
C TYR A 127 -13.62 -0.59 -4.74
N LYS A 128 -14.67 -1.25 -4.24
CA LYS A 128 -15.44 -2.30 -4.93
C LYS A 128 -16.03 -1.94 -6.30
N TYR A 129 -16.04 -0.66 -6.68
CA TYR A 129 -16.56 -0.19 -7.97
C TYR A 129 -15.46 -0.04 -9.04
N GLU A 130 -14.19 -0.15 -8.65
CA GLU A 130 -13.04 -0.10 -9.55
C GLU A 130 -12.77 -1.46 -10.21
N GLN A 131 -12.28 -1.46 -11.45
CA GLN A 131 -11.90 -2.68 -12.17
C GLN A 131 -10.81 -3.46 -11.44
N SER A 132 -9.85 -2.75 -10.85
CA SER A 132 -8.80 -3.30 -10.01
C SER A 132 -9.31 -4.06 -8.78
N SER A 133 -10.53 -3.84 -8.32
CA SER A 133 -11.02 -4.48 -7.08
C SER A 133 -11.12 -6.01 -7.19
N ALA A 134 -11.28 -6.54 -8.40
CA ALA A 134 -11.40 -7.98 -8.63
C ALA A 134 -10.03 -8.70 -8.60
N ASN A 135 -9.00 -8.13 -9.24
CA ASN A 135 -7.73 -8.83 -9.49
C ASN A 135 -6.47 -8.04 -9.08
N GLY A 136 -6.63 -6.79 -8.67
CA GLY A 136 -5.55 -5.86 -8.42
C GLY A 136 -4.82 -5.39 -9.69
N ILE A 137 -4.10 -4.28 -9.57
CA ILE A 137 -3.18 -3.77 -10.58
C ILE A 137 -1.78 -3.70 -9.95
N GLN A 138 -0.83 -4.39 -10.55
CA GLN A 138 0.56 -4.33 -10.12
C GLN A 138 1.22 -3.02 -10.55
N ASN A 139 2.16 -2.52 -9.75
CA ASN A 139 3.03 -1.40 -10.11
C ASN A 139 2.26 -0.11 -10.50
N LYS A 140 1.03 0.08 -10.01
CA LYS A 140 0.25 1.28 -10.30
C LYS A 140 0.91 2.48 -9.64
N GLU A 141 1.20 3.50 -10.44
CA GLU A 141 1.65 4.79 -9.94
C GLU A 141 0.46 5.58 -9.41
N ILE A 142 0.59 6.07 -8.17
CA ILE A 142 -0.37 6.94 -7.52
C ILE A 142 0.22 8.34 -7.52
N ILE A 143 -0.44 9.27 -8.21
CA ILE A 143 -0.06 10.67 -8.26
C ILE A 143 -1.01 11.44 -7.35
N THR A 144 -0.43 12.18 -6.42
CA THR A 144 -1.12 12.92 -5.37
C THR A 144 -1.01 14.43 -5.60
N LYS A 145 -2.06 15.16 -5.23
CA LYS A 145 -2.08 16.63 -5.18
C LYS A 145 -2.73 17.09 -3.87
N ILE A 146 -2.40 18.30 -3.43
CA ILE A 146 -3.11 18.96 -2.33
C ILE A 146 -4.30 19.71 -2.93
N GLU A 147 -5.49 19.50 -2.39
CA GLU A 147 -6.74 20.15 -2.81
C GLU A 147 -7.49 20.67 -1.58
N SER A 148 -8.13 21.85 -1.70
CA SER A 148 -8.98 22.41 -0.66
C SER A 148 -10.41 21.91 -0.84
N ILE A 149 -10.95 21.23 0.17
CA ILE A 149 -12.32 20.73 0.21
C ILE A 149 -12.99 21.36 1.44
N ASN A 150 -14.01 22.20 1.20
CA ASN A 150 -14.72 22.95 2.24
C ASN A 150 -13.78 23.74 3.16
N GLY A 151 -12.73 24.34 2.59
CA GLY A 151 -11.75 25.15 3.34
C GLY A 151 -10.66 24.35 4.07
N ALA A 152 -10.67 23.02 4.02
CA ALA A 152 -9.64 22.17 4.62
C ALA A 152 -8.77 21.47 3.55
N GLU A 153 -7.46 21.41 3.80
CA GLU A 153 -6.51 20.76 2.89
C GLU A 153 -6.61 19.23 2.96
N HIS A 154 -6.66 18.59 1.79
CA HIS A 154 -6.67 17.15 1.62
C HIS A 154 -5.60 16.72 0.61
N ILE A 155 -5.03 15.54 0.80
CA ILE A 155 -4.35 14.82 -0.27
C ILE A 155 -5.40 14.14 -1.13
N ALA A 156 -5.46 14.51 -2.41
CA ALA A 156 -6.31 13.90 -3.40
C ALA A 156 -5.50 13.08 -4.41
N PHE A 157 -6.05 11.95 -4.86
CA PHE A 157 -5.41 11.08 -5.85
C PHE A 157 -6.44 10.30 -6.67
N LEU A 158 -6.00 9.86 -7.85
CA LEU A 158 -6.77 9.03 -8.76
C LEU A 158 -6.54 7.54 -8.47
N GLY A 159 -7.64 6.79 -8.44
CA GLY A 159 -7.65 5.35 -8.43
C GLY A 159 -7.60 4.76 -9.84
N ASP A 160 -8.37 3.71 -10.04
CA ASP A 160 -8.55 2.99 -11.29
C ASP A 160 -9.92 3.32 -11.93
N LYS A 161 -10.10 2.85 -13.16
CA LYS A 161 -11.36 2.97 -13.89
C LYS A 161 -12.50 2.30 -13.14
N ILE A 162 -13.62 2.98 -13.08
CA ILE A 162 -14.85 2.49 -12.47
C ILE A 162 -15.61 1.63 -13.49
N ASN A 163 -16.03 0.44 -13.08
CA ASN A 163 -16.87 -0.44 -13.90
C ASN A 163 -18.28 -0.51 -13.34
N ASN A 164 -19.06 0.55 -13.53
CA ASN A 164 -20.44 0.62 -13.06
C ASN A 164 -21.47 0.25 -14.14
N GLY A 165 -21.04 -0.34 -15.26
CA GLY A 165 -21.93 -0.73 -16.36
C GLY A 165 -22.57 0.45 -17.13
N VAL A 166 -22.26 1.70 -16.78
CA VAL A 166 -22.72 2.91 -17.46
C VAL A 166 -21.52 3.46 -18.24
N GLY A 167 -21.58 3.42 -19.57
CA GLY A 167 -20.46 3.68 -20.48
C GLY A 167 -19.84 5.08 -20.37
N GLY A 168 -18.90 5.22 -19.42
CA GLY A 168 -18.03 6.37 -19.30
C GLY A 168 -16.71 5.96 -18.66
N ASP A 169 -15.60 6.45 -19.22
CA ASP A 169 -14.25 6.32 -18.64
C ASP A 169 -14.13 7.24 -17.40
N LYS A 170 -14.88 6.94 -16.34
CA LYS A 170 -14.71 7.59 -15.04
C LYS A 170 -13.63 6.85 -14.26
N THR A 171 -12.68 7.60 -13.72
CA THR A 171 -11.67 7.09 -12.79
C THR A 171 -12.10 7.46 -11.37
N ALA A 172 -11.90 6.55 -10.42
CA ALA A 172 -12.16 6.85 -9.01
C ALA A 172 -11.26 8.00 -8.52
N GLU A 173 -11.81 8.88 -7.70
CA GLU A 173 -11.07 9.97 -7.05
C GLU A 173 -11.27 9.87 -5.55
N TYR A 174 -10.17 10.01 -4.80
CA TYR A 174 -10.13 9.90 -3.36
C TYR A 174 -9.51 11.13 -2.72
N ALA A 175 -9.90 11.43 -1.49
CA ALA A 175 -9.32 12.50 -0.69
C ALA A 175 -9.16 12.11 0.78
N ILE A 176 -8.04 12.49 1.39
CA ILE A 176 -7.70 12.20 2.79
C ILE A 176 -7.22 13.50 3.46
N PRO A 177 -7.69 13.86 4.67
CA PRO A 177 -7.28 15.09 5.36
C PRO A 177 -5.76 15.17 5.55
N LEU A 178 -5.14 16.23 5.04
CA LEU A 178 -3.68 16.39 5.00
C LEU A 178 -3.08 16.50 6.43
N GLU A 179 -3.75 17.24 7.31
CA GLU A 179 -3.27 17.44 8.68
C GLU A 179 -3.20 16.14 9.48
N VAL A 180 -4.14 15.22 9.25
CA VAL A 180 -4.13 13.91 9.92
C VAL A 180 -2.99 13.03 9.38
N LEU A 181 -2.73 13.07 8.07
CA LEU A 181 -1.59 12.38 7.46
C LEU A 181 -0.27 12.90 8.02
N LYS A 182 -0.06 14.23 8.03
CA LYS A 182 1.14 14.85 8.61
C LYS A 182 1.35 14.52 10.09
N LYS A 183 0.29 14.26 10.86
CA LYS A 183 0.43 13.89 12.28
C LYS A 183 0.96 12.46 12.45
N ASN A 184 0.57 11.55 11.57
CA ASN A 184 0.89 10.12 11.71
C ASN A 184 2.11 9.67 10.89
N LEU A 185 2.48 10.41 9.84
CA LEU A 185 3.60 10.09 8.94
C LEU A 185 4.89 10.85 9.26
N LYS A 186 4.98 11.46 10.44
CA LYS A 186 6.17 12.20 10.91
C LYS A 186 7.24 11.28 11.48
#